data_AF-A0A848XUQ9-F1
#
_entry.id   AF-A0A848XUQ9-F1
#
_cell.length_a   1.000
_cell.length_b   1.000
_cell.length_c   1.000
_cell.angle_alpha   90.00
_cell.angle_beta   90.00
_cell.angle_gamma   90.00
#
_symmetry.space_group_name_H-M   'P 1'
#
loop_
_entity.id
_entity.type
_entity.pdbx_description
1 polymer ?
#
loop_
_entity_poly.entity_id
_entity_poly.type
_entity_poly.pdbx_seq_one_letter_code
_entity_poly.pdbx_strand_id
1 'polypeptide(L)' 'ARDLHVKVTDQGRGFDPSSLPDPRTPDNLTKAGGRGIFLMRKLMDEVRYNASGNSVTLVLREIVGRGSP' A
#
# COMPACT_ATOMS: atom_id res chain seq x y z
N ALA A 1 4.24 -15.92 14.96
CA ALA A 1 4.44 -15.15 13.72
C ALA A 1 5.24 -13.90 14.08
N ARG A 2 6.13 -13.45 13.21
CA ARG A 2 6.78 -12.13 13.36
C ARG A 2 6.15 -11.21 12.32
N ASP A 3 5.84 -9.99 12.71
CA ASP A 3 5.26 -9.00 11.82
C ASP A 3 6.31 -7.93 11.51
N LEU A 4 6.52 -7.62 10.24
CA LEU A 4 7.30 -6.49 9.78
C LEU A 4 6.39 -5.27 9.62
N HIS A 5 6.69 -4.21 10.36
CA HIS A 5 5.95 -2.96 10.34
C HIS A 5 6.81 -1.85 9.73
N VAL A 6 6.33 -1.24 8.65
CA VAL A 6 7.00 -0.11 7.99
C VAL A 6 6.07 1.09 7.99
N LYS A 7 6.53 2.24 8.51
CA LYS A 7 5.78 3.49 8.50
C LYS A 7 6.52 4.55 7.69
N VAL A 8 5.83 5.13 6.72
CA VAL A 8 6.33 6.25 5.91
C VAL A 8 5.44 7.45 6.13
N THR A 9 6.02 8.63 6.36
CA THR A 9 5.29 9.88 6.57
C THR A 9 5.98 11.00 5.81
N ASP A 10 5.20 11.79 5.08
CA ASP A 10 5.66 12.99 4.40
C ASP A 10 5.09 14.27 5.05
N GLN A 11 5.57 15.43 4.59
CA GLN A 11 5.19 16.75 5.13
C GLN A 11 4.01 17.41 4.37
N GLY A 12 3.38 16.68 3.44
CA GLY A 12 2.25 17.16 2.66
C GLY A 12 0.92 17.14 3.44
N ARG A 13 -0.10 17.75 2.84
CA ARG A 13 -1.49 17.78 3.38
C ARG A 13 -2.18 16.41 3.40
N GLY A 14 -1.58 15.41 2.75
CA GLY A 14 -2.17 14.09 2.52
C GLY A 14 -3.29 14.08 1.48
N PHE A 15 -4.01 12.98 1.40
CA PHE A 15 -5.06 12.71 0.42
C PHE A 15 -5.99 11.60 0.92
N ASP A 16 -7.17 11.45 0.31
CA ASP A 16 -8.06 10.32 0.59
C ASP A 16 -7.65 9.08 -0.25
N PRO A 17 -7.16 7.99 0.37
CA PRO A 17 -6.76 6.79 -0.35
C PRO A 17 -7.95 6.01 -0.93
N SER A 18 -9.17 6.24 -0.44
CA SER A 18 -10.38 5.55 -0.89
C SER A 18 -10.95 6.14 -2.19
N SER A 19 -10.62 7.41 -2.48
CA SER A 19 -11.09 8.11 -3.69
C SER A 19 -10.24 7.85 -4.94
N LEU A 20 -9.20 7.01 -4.85
CA LEU A 20 -8.28 6.79 -5.97
C LEU A 20 -8.88 5.88 -7.03
N PRO A 21 -8.74 6.22 -8.33
CA PRO A 21 -9.26 5.40 -9.41
C PRO A 21 -8.51 4.07 -9.49
N ASP A 22 -9.19 2.99 -9.90
CA ASP A 22 -8.55 1.70 -10.14
C ASP A 22 -7.56 1.84 -11.31
N PRO A 23 -6.26 1.63 -11.09
CA PRO A 23 -5.30 1.83 -12.15
C PRO A 23 -5.36 0.72 -13.22
N ARG A 24 -6.14 -0.35 -13.01
CA ARG A 24 -6.34 -1.45 -13.97
C ARG A 24 -7.39 -1.14 -15.05
N THR A 25 -8.12 -0.04 -14.94
CA THR A 25 -9.08 0.35 -16.00
C THR A 25 -8.34 0.71 -17.29
N PRO A 26 -8.92 0.47 -18.49
CA PRO A 26 -8.28 0.75 -19.77
C PRO A 26 -7.68 2.16 -19.85
N ASP A 27 -8.44 3.17 -19.43
CA ASP A 27 -8.03 4.58 -19.43
C ASP A 27 -6.83 4.89 -18.51
N ASN A 28 -6.55 4.02 -17.54
CA ASN A 28 -5.44 4.14 -16.60
C ASN A 28 -4.25 3.24 -16.96
N LEU A 29 -4.39 2.31 -17.92
CA LEU A 29 -3.31 1.38 -18.29
C LEU A 29 -2.10 2.09 -18.90
N THR A 30 -2.32 3.14 -19.69
CA THR A 30 -1.26 3.91 -20.37
C THR A 30 -0.62 4.98 -19.48
N LYS A 31 -1.13 5.19 -18.26
CA LYS A 31 -0.55 6.17 -17.33
C LYS A 31 0.79 5.68 -16.81
N ALA A 32 1.80 6.54 -16.86
CA ALA A 32 3.16 6.25 -16.40
C ALA A 32 3.29 6.06 -14.87
N GLY A 33 2.24 6.37 -14.09
CA GLY A 33 2.27 6.33 -12.63
C GLY A 33 0.93 5.96 -11.99
N GLY A 34 0.81 6.17 -10.67
CA GLY A 34 -0.43 5.91 -9.93
C GLY A 34 -0.62 4.46 -9.47
N ARG A 35 0.47 3.68 -9.39
CA ARG A 35 0.41 2.26 -9.00
C ARG A 35 0.74 1.99 -7.54
N GLY A 36 1.37 2.94 -6.84
CA GLY A 36 1.93 2.73 -5.50
C GLY A 36 0.92 2.13 -4.52
N ILE A 37 -0.25 2.75 -4.35
CA ILE A 37 -1.27 2.26 -3.42
C ILE A 37 -1.86 0.92 -3.85
N PHE A 38 -2.09 0.75 -5.15
CA PHE A 38 -2.54 -0.53 -5.68
C PHE A 38 -1.54 -1.64 -5.34
N LEU A 39 -0.24 -1.39 -5.52
CA LEU A 39 0.82 -2.34 -5.19
C LEU A 39 0.90 -2.61 -3.68
N MET A 40 0.85 -1.57 -2.83
CA MET A 40 0.83 -1.71 -1.38
C MET A 40 -0.32 -2.62 -0.92
N ARG A 41 -1.54 -2.38 -1.42
CA ARG A 41 -2.74 -3.19 -1.11
C ARG A 41 -2.66 -4.63 -1.63
N LYS A 42 -1.82 -4.91 -2.64
CA LYS A 42 -1.66 -6.25 -3.22
C LYS A 42 -0.54 -7.05 -2.58
N LEU A 43 0.50 -6.39 -2.08
CA LEU A 43 1.72 -7.04 -1.58
C LEU A 43 1.76 -7.16 -0.06
N MET A 44 1.04 -6.30 0.68
CA MET A 44 1.05 -6.29 2.14
C MET A 44 -0.21 -6.97 2.68
N ASP A 45 -0.11 -7.56 3.87
CA ASP A 45 -1.26 -8.14 4.57
C ASP A 45 -2.19 -7.04 5.09
N GLU A 46 -1.62 -5.90 5.48
CA GLU A 46 -2.39 -4.77 5.96
C GLU A 46 -1.74 -3.42 5.61
N VAL A 47 -2.59 -2.46 5.25
CA VAL A 47 -2.23 -1.09 4.90
C VAL A 47 -3.15 -0.14 5.67
N ARG A 48 -2.56 0.71 6.52
CA ARG A 48 -3.31 1.71 7.31
C ARG A 48 -2.82 3.11 6.97
N TYR A 49 -3.74 4.05 6.85
CA TYR A 49 -3.45 5.46 6.69
C TYR A 49 -3.84 6.22 7.97
N ASN A 50 -3.13 7.32 8.28
CA ASN A 50 -3.63 8.26 9.29
C ASN A 50 -4.82 9.07 8.73
N ALA A 51 -5.46 9.86 9.60
CA ALA A 51 -6.62 10.66 9.23
C ALA A 51 -6.34 11.66 8.08
N SER A 52 -5.15 12.25 8.04
CA SER A 52 -4.77 13.20 6.97
C SER A 52 -4.39 12.51 5.66
N GLY A 53 -4.00 11.23 5.69
CA GLY A 53 -3.53 10.47 4.52
C GLY A 53 -2.07 10.72 4.10
N ASN A 54 -1.28 11.45 4.89
CA ASN A 54 0.16 11.68 4.63
C ASN A 54 1.08 10.70 5.37
N SER A 55 0.50 9.73 6.10
CA SER A 55 1.23 8.69 6.80
C SER A 55 0.62 7.33 6.47
N VAL A 56 1.44 6.40 5.98
CA VAL A 56 1.03 5.02 5.69
C VAL A 56 1.82 4.05 6.55
N THR A 57 1.13 3.07 7.13
CA THR A 57 1.71 1.92 7.83
C THR A 57 1.43 0.66 7.02
N LEU A 58 2.50 -0.05 6.66
CA LEU A 58 2.47 -1.33 5.96
C LEU A 58 2.82 -2.44 6.95
N VAL A 59 2.04 -3.52 6.94
CA VAL A 59 2.28 -4.69 7.79
C VAL A 59 2.37 -5.92 6.90
N LEU A 60 3.47 -6.65 7.06
CA LEU A 60 3.71 -7.95 6.44
C LEU A 60 3.90 -9.00 7.55
N ARG A 61 3.10 -10.06 7.53
CA ARG A 61 3.10 -11.14 8.52
C ARG A 61 3.99 -12.26 8.00
N GLU A 62 5.16 -12.43 8.59
CA GLU A 62 6.03 -13.54 8.25
C GLU A 62 5.41 -14.85 8.74
N ILE A 63 5.02 -15.69 7.79
CA ILE A 63 4.77 -17.10 8.07
C ILE A 63 6.14 -17.77 8.18
N VAL A 64 6.58 -18.02 9.41
CA VAL A 64 7.71 -18.90 9.70
C VAL A 64 7.31 -20.29 9.19
N GLY A 65 7.71 -20.65 7.96
CA GLY A 65 7.38 -21.96 7.37
C GLY A 65 7.19 -22.05 5.86
N ARG A 66 7.47 -21.03 5.04
CA ARG A 66 7.62 -21.25 3.59
C ARG A 66 9.09 -21.57 3.25
N GLY A 67 9.56 -22.69 3.79
CA GLY A 67 10.56 -23.48 3.07
C GLY A 67 9.90 -24.00 1.79
N SER A 68 10.61 -23.84 0.68
CA SER A 68 10.23 -24.31 -0.65
C SER A 68 9.72 -25.76 -0.65
N PRO A 69 8.84 -26.15 -1.58
CA PRO A 69 9.11 -27.37 -2.33
C PRO A 69 10.27 -27.15 -3.31
#